data_AF-A0A2G1UMR7-F1
#
_entry.id   AF-A0A2G1UMR7-F1
#
_cell.length_a   1.000
_cell.length_b   1.000
_cell.length_c   1.000
_cell.angle_alpha   90.00
_cell.angle_beta   90.00
_cell.angle_gamma   90.00
#
_symmetry.space_group_name_H-M   'P 1'
#
loop_
_entity.id
_entity.type
_entity.pdbx_description
1 polymer ?
#
loop_
_entity_poly.entity_id
_entity_poly.type
_entity_poly.pdbx_seq_one_letter_code
_entity_poly.pdbx_strand_id
1 'polypeptide(L)'
;MPAPTTNKDTLQRNRLLTRSGFFLLFLLAPVLNIFRYDLTETHFILFGFPLSFNLDLDWVSHSAPAEVAGQILVWFVLPITVLVPLVLWVAWKWGRIYCGWLCPHFSVVETINHLMTRITGRPTLWEALKKGRRGKFIHWTGLTLVCGLIGFSWALALLSYLLPPIPLYTDLITGNLAFYPSVFLAVASTVFTLDFLFARHLFCKYGCAFGVVQSIAWMTNGRGRLVTFDTARAAACRDCTRACDEACPMRLPTRSHKRAKFTCTQCLQCVSACREVQKDNPEGSLLHWEPGQPNRQTVLIPVHQLDTAPRKGRT
;
A
#
# COMPACT_ATOMS: atom_id res chain seq x y z
N MET A 1 23.06 -3.91 37.91
CA MET A 1 21.79 -3.54 37.25
C MET A 1 21.86 -4.05 35.82
N PRO A 2 21.02 -5.02 35.42
CA PRO A 2 21.07 -5.59 34.07
C PRO A 2 20.69 -4.54 33.03
N ALA A 3 21.47 -4.46 31.95
CA ALA A 3 21.24 -3.56 30.82
C ALA A 3 19.84 -3.78 30.23
N PRO A 4 19.11 -2.71 29.82
CA PRO A 4 17.83 -2.86 29.16
C PRO A 4 18.06 -3.60 27.84
N THR A 5 17.58 -4.84 27.77
CA THR A 5 17.54 -5.64 26.56
C THR A 5 16.86 -4.83 25.46
N THR A 6 17.61 -4.55 24.39
CA THR A 6 17.10 -3.91 23.16
C THR A 6 15.94 -4.73 22.63
N ASN A 7 14.73 -4.31 22.97
CA ASN A 7 13.50 -4.96 22.54
C ASN A 7 13.37 -4.68 21.03
N LYS A 8 13.95 -5.56 20.20
CA LYS A 8 13.79 -5.52 18.74
C LYS A 8 12.33 -5.29 18.45
N ASP A 9 12.00 -4.24 17.70
CA ASP A 9 10.63 -3.83 17.42
C ASP A 9 9.78 -4.99 16.89
N THR A 10 9.08 -5.66 17.80
CA THR A 10 8.22 -6.82 17.51
C THR A 10 7.16 -6.45 16.47
N LEU A 11 6.75 -5.18 16.47
CA LEU A 11 5.83 -4.58 15.51
C LEU A 11 6.36 -4.64 14.07
N GLN A 12 7.61 -4.22 13.82
CA GLN A 12 8.18 -4.25 12.47
C GLN A 12 8.45 -5.67 12.00
N ARG A 13 8.81 -6.58 12.92
CA ARG A 13 8.91 -8.02 12.61
C ARG A 13 7.57 -8.60 12.20
N ASN A 14 6.51 -8.34 12.96
CA ASN A 14 5.16 -8.82 12.63
C ASN A 14 4.69 -8.24 11.30
N ARG A 15 4.96 -6.97 11.04
CA ARG A 15 4.66 -6.32 9.76
C ARG A 15 5.39 -6.97 8.59
N LEU A 16 6.68 -7.30 8.76
CA LEU A 16 7.44 -8.02 7.74
C LEU A 16 6.81 -9.39 7.46
N LEU A 17 6.43 -10.12 8.50
CA LEU A 17 5.76 -11.41 8.37
C LEU A 17 4.42 -11.30 7.65
N THR A 18 3.53 -10.36 8.04
CA THR A 18 2.22 -10.20 7.38
C THR A 18 2.38 -9.78 5.92
N ARG A 19 3.31 -8.87 5.64
CA ARG A 19 3.56 -8.37 4.28
C ARG A 19 4.16 -9.44 3.38
N SER A 20 5.15 -10.19 3.87
CA SER A 20 5.74 -11.30 3.12
C SER A 20 4.75 -12.44 2.93
N GLY A 21 3.96 -12.77 3.96
CA GLY A 21 2.90 -13.78 3.87
C GLY A 21 1.84 -13.40 2.82
N PHE A 22 1.38 -12.15 2.82
CA PHE A 22 0.41 -11.68 1.82
C PHE A 22 1.03 -11.57 0.42
N PHE A 23 2.30 -11.21 0.30
CA PHE A 23 3.00 -11.21 -0.99
C PHE A 23 3.12 -12.63 -1.56
N LEU A 24 3.46 -13.62 -0.73
CA LEU A 24 3.48 -15.03 -1.15
C LEU A 24 2.08 -15.52 -1.51
N LEU A 25 1.06 -15.17 -0.70
CA LEU A 25 -0.33 -15.45 -1.02
C LEU A 25 -0.72 -14.85 -2.37
N PHE A 26 -0.34 -13.60 -2.65
CA PHE A 26 -0.63 -12.93 -3.92
C PHE A 26 -0.02 -13.66 -5.13
N LEU A 27 1.19 -14.23 -5.00
CA LEU A 27 1.83 -14.97 -6.09
C LEU A 27 1.29 -16.41 -6.23
N LEU A 28 0.96 -17.06 -5.11
CA LEU A 28 0.55 -18.46 -5.07
C LEU A 28 -0.95 -18.68 -5.20
N ALA A 29 -1.79 -17.69 -4.87
CA ALA A 29 -3.24 -17.79 -4.94
C ALA A 29 -3.79 -18.26 -6.30
N PRO A 30 -3.29 -17.78 -7.46
CA PRO A 30 -3.77 -18.29 -8.74
C PRO A 30 -3.31 -19.74 -8.98
N VAL A 31 -2.05 -20.06 -8.66
CA VAL A 31 -1.47 -21.39 -8.88
C VAL A 31 -2.13 -22.46 -8.01
N LEU A 32 -2.46 -22.12 -6.77
CA LEU A 32 -3.13 -22.99 -5.81
C LEU A 32 -4.66 -22.96 -5.95
N ASN A 33 -5.20 -22.29 -6.97
CA ASN A 33 -6.65 -22.12 -7.18
C ASN A 33 -7.38 -21.53 -5.94
N ILE A 34 -6.70 -20.74 -5.10
CA ILE A 34 -7.32 -20.10 -3.93
C ILE A 34 -8.28 -19.00 -4.39
N PHE A 35 -7.84 -18.16 -5.32
CA PHE A 35 -8.64 -17.10 -5.90
C PHE A 35 -8.11 -16.75 -7.29
N ARG A 36 -8.92 -16.97 -8.33
CA ARG A 36 -8.65 -16.51 -9.70
C ARG A 36 -9.95 -16.38 -10.49
N TYR A 37 -9.91 -15.60 -11.58
CA TYR A 37 -11.00 -15.54 -12.56
C TYR A 37 -10.52 -16.20 -13.84
N ASP A 38 -11.19 -17.26 -14.28
CA ASP A 38 -10.80 -17.94 -15.51
C ASP A 38 -11.53 -17.30 -16.70
N LEU A 39 -10.78 -16.65 -17.61
CA LEU A 39 -11.34 -16.10 -18.83
C LEU A 39 -11.75 -17.17 -19.86
N THR A 40 -11.17 -18.37 -19.82
CA THR A 40 -11.51 -19.41 -20.81
C THR A 40 -12.85 -20.04 -20.52
N GLU A 41 -13.17 -20.20 -19.23
CA GLU A 41 -14.41 -20.81 -18.77
C GLU A 41 -15.37 -19.81 -18.10
N THR A 42 -14.99 -18.53 -18.04
CA THR A 42 -15.80 -17.39 -17.52
C THR A 42 -16.37 -17.57 -16.11
N HIS A 43 -15.69 -18.33 -15.25
CA HIS A 43 -16.08 -18.54 -13.86
C HIS A 43 -15.00 -18.05 -12.88
N PHE A 44 -15.42 -17.68 -11.67
CA PHE A 44 -14.48 -17.41 -10.59
C PHE A 44 -14.12 -18.72 -9.89
N ILE A 45 -12.87 -18.93 -9.53
CA ILE A 45 -12.47 -20.08 -8.72
C ILE A 45 -12.14 -19.57 -7.33
N LEU A 46 -12.81 -20.13 -6.32
CA LEU A 46 -12.61 -19.80 -4.92
C LEU A 46 -12.31 -21.09 -4.14
N PHE A 47 -11.12 -21.18 -3.55
CA PHE A 47 -10.62 -22.37 -2.83
C PHE A 47 -10.75 -23.69 -3.63
N GLY A 48 -10.47 -23.64 -4.93
CA GLY A 48 -10.54 -24.80 -5.82
C GLY A 48 -11.94 -25.14 -6.33
N PHE A 49 -12.98 -24.47 -5.81
CA PHE A 49 -14.35 -24.66 -6.30
C PHE A 49 -14.63 -23.65 -7.42
N PRO A 50 -15.11 -24.10 -8.60
CA PRO A 50 -15.58 -23.22 -9.63
C PRO A 50 -16.88 -22.57 -9.14
N LEU A 51 -16.78 -21.30 -8.76
CA LEU A 51 -17.91 -20.41 -8.60
C LEU A 51 -18.38 -19.99 -10.00
N SER A 52 -19.01 -20.93 -10.71
CA SER A 52 -19.83 -20.56 -11.86
C SER A 52 -21.08 -19.88 -11.30
N PHE A 53 -21.47 -18.75 -11.85
CA PHE A 53 -22.73 -18.12 -11.46
C PHE A 53 -23.95 -18.96 -11.86
N ASN A 54 -23.75 -20.14 -12.48
CA ASN A 54 -24.75 -21.00 -13.12
C ASN A 54 -25.75 -20.22 -13.98
N LEU A 55 -25.33 -19.07 -14.51
CA LEU A 55 -26.13 -18.22 -15.39
C LEU A 55 -25.98 -18.71 -16.84
N ASP A 56 -25.98 -20.03 -17.05
CA ASP A 56 -26.11 -20.56 -18.40
C ASP A 56 -27.46 -20.10 -18.96
N LEU A 57 -27.47 -19.62 -20.21
CA LEU A 57 -28.70 -19.13 -20.86
C LEU A 57 -29.82 -20.18 -20.81
N ASP A 58 -29.45 -21.46 -20.88
CA ASP A 58 -30.37 -22.58 -20.73
C ASP A 58 -30.91 -22.70 -19.30
N TRP A 59 -30.08 -22.56 -18.27
CA TRP A 59 -30.55 -22.57 -16.88
C TRP A 59 -31.41 -21.36 -16.54
N VAL A 60 -31.02 -20.16 -16.98
CA VAL A 60 -31.75 -18.91 -16.75
C VAL A 60 -33.12 -18.91 -17.44
N SER A 61 -33.22 -19.51 -18.63
CA SER A 61 -34.48 -19.61 -19.37
C SER A 61 -35.45 -20.65 -18.79
N HIS A 62 -34.95 -21.67 -18.10
CA HIS A 62 -35.77 -22.74 -17.50
C HIS A 62 -36.04 -22.57 -16.00
N SER A 63 -35.31 -21.70 -15.30
CA SER A 63 -35.44 -21.49 -13.86
C SER A 63 -36.45 -20.39 -13.52
N ALA A 64 -37.04 -20.46 -12.33
CA ALA A 64 -37.96 -19.42 -11.89
C ALA A 64 -37.21 -18.07 -11.71
N PRO A 65 -37.79 -16.91 -12.07
CA PRO A 65 -37.13 -15.61 -11.92
C PRO A 65 -36.64 -15.32 -10.50
N ALA A 66 -37.35 -15.84 -9.49
CA ALA A 66 -36.98 -15.70 -8.08
C ALA A 66 -35.70 -16.48 -7.71
N GLU A 67 -35.46 -17.64 -8.32
CA GLU A 67 -34.27 -18.47 -8.06
C GLU A 67 -33.03 -17.83 -8.68
N VAL A 68 -33.15 -17.36 -9.93
CA VAL A 68 -32.09 -16.61 -10.62
C VAL A 68 -31.74 -15.35 -9.83
N ALA A 69 -32.74 -14.58 -9.40
CA ALA A 69 -32.54 -13.38 -8.58
C ALA A 69 -31.89 -13.71 -7.22
N GLY A 70 -32.31 -14.79 -6.56
CA GLY A 70 -31.72 -15.25 -5.30
C GLY A 70 -30.24 -15.62 -5.45
N GLN A 71 -29.88 -16.30 -6.53
CA GLN A 71 -28.50 -16.70 -6.79
C GLN A 71 -27.59 -15.50 -7.05
N ILE A 72 -28.03 -14.54 -7.87
CA ILE A 72 -27.30 -13.28 -8.08
C ILE A 72 -27.17 -12.50 -6.78
N LEU A 73 -28.24 -12.41 -5.99
CA LEU A 73 -28.23 -11.71 -4.72
C LEU A 73 -27.19 -12.30 -3.76
N VAL A 74 -27.17 -13.63 -3.60
CA VAL A 74 -26.30 -14.31 -2.63
C VAL A 74 -24.84 -14.34 -3.06
N TRP A 75 -24.54 -14.54 -4.34
CA TRP A 75 -23.16 -14.73 -4.81
C TRP A 75 -22.49 -13.47 -5.35
N PHE A 76 -23.27 -12.47 -5.80
CA PHE A 76 -22.74 -11.23 -6.34
C PHE A 76 -23.02 -10.04 -5.43
N VAL A 77 -24.28 -9.79 -5.11
CA VAL A 77 -24.69 -8.57 -4.39
C VAL A 77 -24.28 -8.62 -2.92
N LEU A 78 -24.53 -9.74 -2.23
CA LEU A 78 -24.24 -9.89 -0.80
C LEU A 78 -22.74 -9.77 -0.52
N PRO A 79 -21.81 -10.45 -1.22
CA PRO A 79 -20.39 -10.31 -0.95
C PRO A 79 -19.90 -8.88 -1.19
N ILE A 80 -20.37 -8.20 -2.23
CA ILE A 80 -19.99 -6.80 -2.50
C ILE A 80 -20.53 -5.87 -1.41
N THR A 81 -21.82 -6.00 -1.05
CA THR A 81 -22.48 -5.16 -0.04
C THR A 81 -21.97 -5.41 1.37
N VAL A 82 -21.35 -6.55 1.66
CA VAL A 82 -20.68 -6.82 2.94
C VAL A 82 -19.21 -6.40 2.90
N LEU A 83 -18.46 -6.81 1.88
CA LEU A 83 -17.00 -6.61 1.79
C LEU A 83 -16.64 -5.13 1.62
N VAL A 84 -17.34 -4.40 0.75
CA VAL A 84 -17.02 -2.99 0.48
C VAL A 84 -17.20 -2.13 1.74
N PRO A 85 -18.35 -2.14 2.44
CA PRO A 85 -18.51 -1.40 3.69
C PRO A 85 -17.55 -1.85 4.79
N LEU A 86 -17.25 -3.15 4.88
CA LEU A 86 -16.27 -3.67 5.85
C LEU A 86 -14.88 -3.06 5.61
N VAL A 87 -14.40 -3.08 4.37
CA VAL A 87 -13.10 -2.50 3.99
C VAL A 87 -13.09 -0.99 4.24
N LEU A 88 -14.18 -0.29 3.90
CA LEU A 88 -14.33 1.13 4.17
C LEU A 88 -14.36 1.43 5.67
N TRP A 89 -15.01 0.60 6.49
CA TRP A 89 -15.03 0.74 7.95
C TRP A 89 -13.64 0.56 8.56
N VAL A 90 -12.89 -0.45 8.09
CA VAL A 90 -11.49 -0.64 8.50
C VAL A 90 -10.66 0.58 8.13
N ALA A 91 -10.80 1.08 6.90
CA ALA A 91 -10.08 2.26 6.45
C ALA A 91 -10.47 3.52 7.24
N TRP A 92 -11.76 3.70 7.53
CA TRP A 92 -12.30 4.80 8.32
C TRP A 92 -11.71 4.83 9.74
N LYS A 93 -11.44 3.66 10.35
CA LYS A 93 -10.90 3.56 11.71
C LYS A 93 -9.36 3.62 11.77
N TRP A 94 -8.68 2.96 10.84
CA TRP A 94 -7.22 2.76 10.90
C TRP A 94 -6.42 3.42 9.78
N GLY A 95 -7.07 4.06 8.80
CA GLY A 95 -6.40 4.71 7.67
C GLY A 95 -5.96 3.73 6.59
N ARG A 96 -4.88 4.05 5.88
CA ARG A 96 -4.26 3.19 4.85
C ARG A 96 -3.48 2.00 5.44
N ILE A 97 -4.01 1.34 6.46
CA ILE A 97 -3.32 0.23 7.15
C ILE A 97 -3.02 -0.93 6.20
N TYR A 98 -3.92 -1.22 5.25
CA TYR A 98 -3.68 -2.22 4.21
C TYR A 98 -2.43 -1.91 3.39
N CYS A 99 -2.25 -0.64 2.97
CA CYS A 99 -1.06 -0.23 2.22
C CYS A 99 0.24 -0.47 3.01
N GLY A 100 0.23 -0.29 4.33
CA GLY A 100 1.40 -0.50 5.17
C GLY A 100 1.72 -1.96 5.49
N TRP A 101 0.70 -2.82 5.59
CA TRP A 101 0.82 -4.15 6.23
C TRP A 101 0.57 -5.33 5.29
N LEU A 102 -0.24 -5.16 4.26
CA LEU A 102 -0.70 -6.24 3.38
C LEU A 102 -0.35 -5.99 1.91
N CYS A 103 -0.39 -4.74 1.44
CA CYS A 103 -0.25 -4.41 0.04
C CYS A 103 1.07 -4.94 -0.57
N PRO A 104 1.00 -5.86 -1.55
CA PRO A 104 2.19 -6.45 -2.17
C PRO A 104 2.99 -5.40 -2.96
N HIS A 105 2.32 -4.40 -3.55
CA HIS A 105 2.99 -3.32 -4.28
C HIS A 105 3.86 -2.48 -3.35
N PHE A 106 3.35 -2.09 -2.17
CA PHE A 106 4.12 -1.32 -1.19
C PHE A 106 5.33 -2.10 -0.65
N SER A 107 5.23 -3.44 -0.53
CA SER A 107 6.36 -4.31 -0.17
C SER A 107 7.54 -4.17 -1.14
N VAL A 108 7.23 -4.18 -2.44
CA VAL A 108 8.21 -3.98 -3.50
C VAL A 108 8.78 -2.57 -3.45
N VAL A 109 7.93 -1.55 -3.29
CA VAL A 109 8.37 -0.15 -3.18
C VAL A 109 9.39 0.05 -2.07
N GLU A 110 9.16 -0.55 -0.90
CA GLU A 110 10.09 -0.45 0.22
C GLU A 110 11.43 -1.15 -0.06
N THR A 111 11.39 -2.35 -0.64
CA THR A 111 12.59 -3.09 -1.05
C THR A 111 13.41 -2.30 -2.07
N ILE A 112 12.75 -1.74 -3.08
CA ILE A 112 13.39 -0.91 -4.11
C ILE A 112 13.95 0.38 -3.50
N ASN A 113 13.25 1.02 -2.54
CA ASN A 113 13.77 2.20 -1.84
C ASN A 113 15.08 1.91 -1.13
N HIS A 114 15.18 0.78 -0.42
CA HIS A 114 16.41 0.37 0.24
C HIS A 114 17.53 0.09 -0.78
N LEU A 115 17.21 -0.61 -1.87
CA LEU A 115 18.16 -0.90 -2.94
C LEU A 115 18.68 0.38 -3.60
N MET A 116 17.78 1.29 -3.98
CA MET A 116 18.14 2.57 -4.59
C MET A 116 18.95 3.46 -3.64
N THR A 117 18.61 3.49 -2.35
CA THR A 117 19.37 4.25 -1.36
C THR A 117 20.79 3.71 -1.21
N ARG A 118 20.97 2.37 -1.20
CA ARG A 118 22.30 1.75 -1.16
C ARG A 118 23.13 2.01 -2.42
N ILE A 119 22.50 1.94 -3.59
CA ILE A 119 23.18 2.04 -4.89
C ILE A 119 23.48 3.49 -5.27
N THR A 120 22.47 4.35 -5.18
CA THR A 120 22.52 5.72 -5.71
C THR A 120 22.62 6.78 -4.63
N GLY A 121 22.48 6.44 -3.34
CA GLY A 121 22.47 7.44 -2.26
C GLY A 121 21.20 8.28 -2.18
N ARG A 122 20.18 7.94 -2.98
CA ARG A 122 18.86 8.57 -2.99
C ARG A 122 17.78 7.50 -3.16
N PRO A 123 16.64 7.60 -2.47
CA PRO A 123 15.56 6.66 -2.68
C PRO A 123 14.90 6.92 -4.03
N THR A 124 14.69 8.17 -4.45
CA THR A 124 14.04 8.49 -5.73
C THR A 124 14.98 9.21 -6.67
N LEU A 125 14.72 9.12 -7.98
CA LEU A 125 15.51 9.85 -8.99
C LEU A 125 15.21 11.35 -9.00
N TRP A 126 14.06 11.73 -8.45
CA TRP A 126 13.56 13.10 -8.37
C TRP A 126 14.09 13.87 -7.16
N GLU A 127 14.61 13.19 -6.14
CA GLU A 127 15.17 13.83 -4.96
C GLU A 127 16.66 14.19 -5.16
N ALA A 128 17.06 15.27 -4.49
CA ALA A 128 18.45 15.67 -4.39
C ALA A 128 19.29 14.61 -3.67
N LEU A 129 20.54 14.45 -4.11
CA LEU A 129 21.48 13.50 -3.56
C LEU A 129 21.88 13.91 -2.13
N LYS A 130 21.47 13.15 -1.11
CA LYS A 130 21.80 13.45 0.30
C LYS A 130 23.19 12.96 0.71
N LYS A 131 23.57 11.75 0.30
CA LYS A 131 24.85 11.09 0.65
C LYS A 131 25.16 10.01 -0.39
N GLY A 132 26.22 10.15 -1.17
CA GLY A 132 26.69 9.07 -2.06
C GLY A 132 27.33 9.53 -3.37
N ARG A 133 28.13 8.65 -3.97
CA ARG A 133 28.76 8.80 -5.29
C ARG A 133 27.72 8.38 -6.35
N ARG A 134 27.63 9.07 -7.50
CA ARG A 134 26.77 8.64 -8.63
C ARG A 134 27.03 7.15 -8.90
N GLY A 135 26.00 6.32 -8.81
CA GLY A 135 26.13 4.88 -9.05
C GLY A 135 26.79 4.63 -10.41
N LYS A 136 27.77 3.71 -10.46
CA LYS A 136 28.40 3.30 -11.72
C LYS A 136 27.34 2.73 -12.68
N PHE A 137 27.61 2.75 -13.98
CA PHE A 137 26.72 2.19 -14.99
C PHE A 137 26.22 0.77 -14.63
N ILE A 138 27.12 -0.08 -14.13
CA ILE A 138 26.81 -1.44 -13.65
C ILE A 138 25.69 -1.46 -12.61
N HIS A 139 25.70 -0.52 -11.65
CA HIS A 139 24.66 -0.51 -10.61
C HIS A 139 23.29 -0.05 -11.16
N TRP A 140 23.29 0.79 -12.18
CA TRP A 140 22.07 1.19 -12.88
C TRP A 140 21.51 0.05 -13.72
N THR A 141 22.36 -0.68 -14.44
CA THR A 141 21.96 -1.90 -15.15
C THR A 141 21.37 -2.92 -14.20
N GLY A 142 22.02 -3.14 -13.04
CA GLY A 142 21.50 -4.03 -12.00
C GLY A 142 20.16 -3.58 -11.42
N LEU A 143 19.98 -2.28 -11.16
CA LEU A 143 18.70 -1.74 -10.67
C LEU A 143 17.59 -1.92 -11.70
N THR A 144 17.83 -1.58 -12.96
CA THR A 144 16.85 -1.74 -14.04
C THR A 144 16.49 -3.21 -14.25
N LEU A 145 17.48 -4.12 -14.18
CA LEU A 145 17.23 -5.56 -14.25
C LEU A 145 16.35 -6.04 -13.09
N VAL A 146 16.64 -5.64 -11.86
CA VAL A 146 15.81 -6.02 -10.69
C VAL A 146 14.39 -5.48 -10.82
N CYS A 147 14.22 -4.21 -11.19
CA CYS A 147 12.90 -3.63 -11.44
C CYS A 147 12.17 -4.34 -12.59
N GLY A 148 12.90 -4.73 -13.65
CA GLY A 148 12.40 -5.47 -14.80
C GLY A 148 11.89 -6.86 -14.41
N LEU A 149 12.67 -7.62 -13.64
CA LEU A 149 12.28 -8.94 -13.15
C LEU A 149 11.06 -8.87 -12.23
N ILE A 150 11.00 -7.87 -11.35
CA ILE A 150 9.84 -7.67 -10.47
C ILE A 150 8.61 -7.23 -11.28
N GLY A 151 8.78 -6.33 -12.26
CA GLY A 151 7.72 -5.91 -13.16
C GLY A 151 7.16 -7.06 -13.98
N PHE A 152 8.03 -7.92 -14.50
CA PHE A 152 7.67 -9.15 -15.20
C PHE A 152 6.92 -10.13 -14.30
N SER A 153 7.42 -10.37 -13.08
CA SER A 153 6.74 -11.22 -12.09
C SER A 153 5.34 -10.69 -11.76
N TRP A 154 5.15 -9.37 -11.66
CA TRP A 154 3.85 -8.74 -11.46
C TRP A 154 2.91 -8.93 -12.64
N ALA A 155 3.41 -8.72 -13.86
CA ALA A 155 2.64 -8.91 -15.08
C ALA A 155 2.20 -10.38 -15.23
N LEU A 156 3.11 -11.33 -14.98
CA LEU A 156 2.82 -12.75 -15.00
C LEU A 156 1.81 -13.15 -13.92
N ALA A 157 1.96 -12.62 -12.70
CA ALA A 157 1.01 -12.86 -11.62
C ALA A 157 -0.40 -12.38 -12.02
N LEU A 158 -0.54 -11.14 -12.50
CA LEU A 158 -1.84 -10.63 -12.96
C LEU A 158 -2.43 -11.46 -14.10
N LEU A 159 -1.60 -11.90 -15.05
CA LEU A 159 -2.06 -12.76 -16.12
C LEU A 159 -2.53 -14.13 -15.60
N SER A 160 -1.85 -14.70 -14.60
CA SER A 160 -2.26 -15.97 -13.95
C SER A 160 -3.53 -15.86 -13.11
N TYR A 161 -3.95 -14.64 -12.73
CA TYR A 161 -5.27 -14.41 -12.13
C TYR A 161 -6.40 -14.43 -13.16
N LEU A 162 -6.08 -14.26 -14.45
CA LEU A 162 -7.04 -14.17 -15.56
C LEU A 162 -7.05 -15.42 -16.44
N LEU A 163 -5.93 -16.13 -16.53
CA LEU A 163 -5.74 -17.33 -17.35
C LEU A 163 -5.30 -18.51 -16.48
N PRO A 164 -5.57 -19.76 -16.91
CA PRO A 164 -5.11 -20.94 -16.20
C PRO A 164 -3.58 -20.95 -16.07
N PRO A 165 -3.03 -21.05 -14.84
CA PRO A 165 -1.61 -20.81 -14.58
C PRO A 165 -0.69 -21.90 -15.14
N ILE A 166 -1.12 -23.16 -15.09
CA ILE A 166 -0.31 -24.30 -15.58
C ILE A 166 -0.04 -24.18 -17.09
N PRO A 167 -1.05 -24.08 -17.98
CA PRO A 167 -0.79 -23.91 -19.41
C PRO A 167 -0.05 -22.60 -19.71
N LEU A 168 -0.37 -21.51 -19.02
CA LEU A 168 0.34 -20.24 -19.17
C LEU A 168 1.85 -20.39 -18.91
N TYR A 169 2.22 -21.11 -17.85
CA TYR A 169 3.63 -21.31 -17.49
C TYR A 169 4.33 -22.30 -18.43
N THR A 170 3.64 -23.35 -18.90
CA THR A 170 4.21 -24.27 -19.90
C THR A 170 4.45 -23.57 -21.23
N ASP A 171 3.51 -22.73 -21.68
CA ASP A 171 3.64 -21.96 -22.92
C ASP A 171 4.81 -20.98 -22.80
N LEU A 172 5.00 -20.38 -21.61
CA LEU A 172 6.10 -19.45 -21.34
C LEU A 172 7.47 -20.12 -21.41
N ILE A 173 7.59 -21.33 -20.86
CA ILE A 173 8.85 -22.09 -20.89
C ILE A 173 9.12 -22.64 -22.29
N THR A 174 8.08 -23.08 -23.00
CA THR A 174 8.22 -23.64 -24.36
C THR A 174 8.33 -22.58 -25.46
N GLY A 175 8.06 -21.31 -25.15
CA GLY A 175 8.09 -20.21 -26.12
C GLY A 175 6.86 -20.13 -27.03
N ASN A 176 5.79 -20.88 -26.72
CA ASN A 176 4.57 -20.97 -27.53
C ASN A 176 3.44 -20.07 -27.00
N LEU A 177 3.75 -18.86 -26.53
CA LEU A 177 2.71 -17.93 -26.07
C LEU A 177 1.84 -17.46 -27.24
N ALA A 178 0.52 -17.51 -27.03
CA ALA A 178 -0.42 -16.82 -27.90
C ALA A 178 -0.15 -15.30 -27.98
N PHE A 179 -0.64 -14.67 -29.04
CA PHE A 179 -0.39 -13.25 -29.33
C PHE A 179 -0.89 -12.31 -28.22
N TYR A 180 -2.13 -12.47 -27.75
CA TYR A 180 -2.68 -11.56 -26.73
C TYR A 180 -1.98 -11.69 -25.35
N PRO A 181 -1.73 -12.89 -24.80
CA PRO A 181 -0.93 -13.06 -23.60
C PRO A 181 0.48 -12.48 -23.70
N SER A 182 1.16 -12.65 -24.84
CA SER A 182 2.51 -12.10 -25.04
C SER A 182 2.52 -10.58 -25.12
N VAL A 183 1.57 -9.97 -25.83
CA VAL A 183 1.39 -8.50 -25.87
C VAL A 183 1.09 -7.96 -24.48
N PHE A 184 0.15 -8.57 -23.75
CA PHE A 184 -0.15 -8.17 -22.38
C PHE A 184 1.08 -8.25 -21.49
N LEU A 185 1.81 -9.37 -21.53
CA LEU A 185 2.99 -9.58 -20.71
C LEU A 185 4.07 -8.52 -21.02
N ALA A 186 4.32 -8.22 -22.29
CA ALA A 186 5.29 -7.21 -22.70
C ALA A 186 4.91 -5.79 -22.26
N VAL A 187 3.66 -5.38 -22.50
CA VAL A 187 3.17 -4.04 -22.15
C VAL A 187 3.10 -3.89 -20.63
N ALA A 188 2.48 -4.82 -19.92
CA ALA A 188 2.33 -4.76 -18.47
C ALA A 188 3.70 -4.79 -17.77
N SER A 189 4.63 -5.66 -18.20
CA SER A 189 5.99 -5.70 -17.63
C SER A 189 6.69 -4.37 -17.80
N THR A 190 6.57 -3.74 -18.97
CA THR A 190 7.15 -2.43 -19.24
C THR A 190 6.55 -1.36 -18.33
N VAL A 191 5.23 -1.30 -18.23
CA VAL A 191 4.52 -0.32 -17.38
C VAL A 191 4.90 -0.49 -15.91
N PHE A 192 4.91 -1.71 -15.37
CA PHE A 192 5.31 -1.95 -13.99
C PHE A 192 6.79 -1.63 -13.75
N THR A 193 7.67 -1.94 -14.70
CA THR A 193 9.09 -1.58 -14.61
C THR A 193 9.26 -0.07 -14.51
N LEU A 194 8.56 0.68 -15.36
CA LEU A 194 8.56 2.14 -15.34
C LEU A 194 7.97 2.71 -14.04
N ASP A 195 6.88 2.12 -13.53
CA ASP A 195 6.32 2.49 -12.23
C ASP A 195 7.37 2.31 -11.11
N PHE A 196 7.91 1.10 -10.98
CA PHE A 196 8.88 0.78 -9.93
C PHE A 196 10.15 1.64 -10.01
N LEU A 197 10.62 2.00 -11.20
CA LEU A 197 11.81 2.82 -11.38
C LEU A 197 11.55 4.31 -11.14
N PHE A 198 10.45 4.85 -11.66
CA PHE A 198 10.22 6.30 -11.74
C PHE A 198 9.01 6.81 -10.94
N ALA A 199 7.88 6.10 -10.97
CA ALA A 199 6.58 6.61 -10.53
C ALA A 199 6.01 5.97 -9.26
N ARG A 200 6.69 5.02 -8.64
CA ARG A 200 6.16 4.19 -7.55
C ARG A 200 5.54 4.96 -6.39
N HIS A 201 6.17 6.06 -5.99
CA HIS A 201 5.68 6.91 -4.91
C HIS A 201 4.46 7.72 -5.35
N LEU A 202 4.45 8.20 -6.59
CA LEU A 202 3.32 8.90 -7.18
C LEU A 202 2.11 7.96 -7.27
N PHE A 203 2.32 6.73 -7.73
CA PHE A 203 1.29 5.71 -7.81
C PHE A 203 0.74 5.36 -6.42
N CYS A 204 1.57 5.01 -5.43
CA CYS A 204 1.09 4.74 -4.07
C CYS A 204 0.39 5.94 -3.41
N LYS A 205 0.79 7.17 -3.76
CA LYS A 205 0.24 8.40 -3.17
C LYS A 205 -1.12 8.77 -3.76
N TYR A 206 -1.22 8.79 -5.09
CA TYR A 206 -2.34 9.34 -5.85
C TYR A 206 -2.93 8.41 -6.92
N GLY A 207 -2.15 7.48 -7.49
CA GLY A 207 -2.63 6.62 -8.58
C GLY A 207 -3.41 5.39 -8.11
N CYS A 208 -3.06 4.83 -6.94
CA CYS A 208 -3.71 3.63 -6.42
C CYS A 208 -5.11 3.98 -5.90
N ALA A 209 -6.14 3.58 -6.64
CA ALA A 209 -7.55 3.80 -6.30
C ALA A 209 -7.88 3.33 -4.87
N PHE A 210 -7.41 2.13 -4.51
CA PHE A 210 -7.61 1.57 -3.17
C PHE A 210 -7.01 2.48 -2.07
N GLY A 211 -5.77 2.96 -2.25
CA GLY A 211 -5.14 3.87 -1.29
C GLY A 211 -5.87 5.20 -1.17
N VAL A 212 -6.30 5.78 -2.30
CA VAL A 212 -7.03 7.05 -2.33
C VAL A 212 -8.35 6.94 -1.58
N VAL A 213 -9.16 5.92 -1.90
CA VAL A 213 -10.44 5.64 -1.22
C VAL A 213 -10.23 5.45 0.28
N GLN A 214 -9.22 4.68 0.69
CA GLN A 214 -8.92 4.47 2.10
C GLN A 214 -8.57 5.77 2.84
N SER A 215 -7.80 6.67 2.23
CA SER A 215 -7.53 7.94 2.90
C SER A 215 -8.72 8.88 2.92
N ILE A 216 -9.56 8.90 1.88
CA ILE A 216 -10.77 9.72 1.89
C ILE A 216 -11.68 9.24 3.02
N ALA A 217 -11.94 7.94 3.11
CA ALA A 217 -12.69 7.34 4.20
C ALA A 217 -12.10 7.68 5.57
N TRP A 218 -10.77 7.63 5.71
CA TRP A 218 -10.12 8.00 6.97
C TRP A 218 -10.18 9.49 7.32
N MET A 219 -10.15 10.37 6.32
CA MET A 219 -10.22 11.82 6.54
C MET A 219 -11.58 12.28 7.06
N THR A 220 -12.66 11.58 6.73
CA THR A 220 -13.98 11.88 7.29
C THR A 220 -14.04 11.57 8.79
N ASN A 221 -13.07 10.81 9.32
CA ASN A 221 -12.94 10.52 10.74
C ASN A 221 -11.90 11.44 11.44
N GLY A 222 -12.39 12.45 12.14
CA GLY A 222 -11.56 13.32 12.99
C GLY A 222 -10.75 12.55 14.05
N ARG A 223 -11.31 11.43 14.54
CA ARG A 223 -10.72 10.56 15.59
C ARG A 223 -9.94 9.36 15.05
N GLY A 224 -9.77 9.23 13.74
CA GLY A 224 -9.02 8.13 13.13
C GLY A 224 -7.59 8.05 13.66
N ARG A 225 -7.05 6.84 13.82
CA ARG A 225 -5.69 6.63 14.35
C ARG A 225 -4.64 7.20 13.39
N LEU A 226 -3.64 7.89 13.95
CA LEU A 226 -2.60 8.55 13.18
C LEU A 226 -1.29 8.59 13.95
N VAL A 227 -0.17 8.77 13.23
CA VAL A 227 1.12 9.00 13.85
C VAL A 227 1.21 10.45 14.36
N THR A 228 1.02 10.63 15.66
CA THR A 228 1.10 11.92 16.37
C THR A 228 2.52 12.18 16.83
N PHE A 229 2.90 13.46 16.88
CA PHE A 229 4.16 13.91 17.44
C PHE A 229 3.88 14.69 18.71
N ASP A 230 4.55 14.35 19.80
CA ASP A 230 4.46 15.08 21.05
C ASP A 230 5.20 16.41 20.95
N THR A 231 4.44 17.48 20.73
CA THR A 231 4.97 18.84 20.62
C THR A 231 5.44 19.41 21.95
N ALA A 232 4.91 18.93 23.08
CA ALA A 232 5.34 19.39 24.40
C ALA A 232 6.78 18.93 24.68
N ARG A 233 7.12 17.72 24.25
CA ARG A 233 8.47 17.14 24.36
C ARG A 233 9.38 17.47 23.19
N ALA A 234 9.01 18.41 22.30
CA ALA A 234 9.77 18.71 21.09
C ALA A 234 11.24 19.10 21.34
N ALA A 235 11.57 19.61 22.54
CA ALA A 235 12.94 19.89 22.96
C ALA A 235 13.86 18.65 22.90
N ALA A 236 13.36 17.46 23.27
CA ALA A 236 14.10 16.20 23.22
C ALA A 236 14.41 15.74 21.78
N CYS A 237 13.85 16.40 20.76
CA CYS A 237 14.04 16.10 19.35
C CYS A 237 14.92 17.12 18.61
N ARG A 238 15.42 18.15 19.31
CA ARG A 238 16.20 19.26 18.69
C ARG A 238 17.48 18.76 18.04
N ASP A 239 18.21 17.89 18.73
CA ASP A 239 19.48 17.34 18.23
C ASP A 239 19.28 16.09 17.34
N CYS A 240 18.02 15.67 17.13
CA CYS A 240 17.71 14.51 16.29
C CYS A 240 17.67 14.90 14.81
N THR A 241 18.49 14.23 14.01
CA THR A 241 18.67 14.37 12.55
C THR A 241 17.47 13.93 11.67
N ARG A 242 16.24 14.01 12.20
CA ARG A 242 14.99 13.63 11.48
C ARG A 242 14.97 12.17 11.01
N ALA A 243 15.55 11.26 11.81
CA ALA A 243 15.55 9.82 11.53
C ALA A 243 14.16 9.26 11.18
N CYS A 244 13.10 9.78 11.80
CA CYS A 244 11.71 9.43 11.53
C CYS A 244 11.23 9.80 10.11
N ASP A 245 11.65 10.95 9.57
CA ASP A 245 11.34 11.36 8.19
C ASP A 245 12.12 10.51 7.19
N GLU A 246 13.36 10.16 7.51
CA GLU A 246 14.21 9.32 6.66
C GLU A 246 13.73 7.87 6.62
N ALA A 247 13.23 7.36 7.73
CA ALA A 247 12.64 6.04 7.85
C ALA A 247 11.25 5.93 7.20
N CYS A 248 10.56 7.04 6.92
CA CYS A 248 9.24 7.00 6.29
C CYS A 248 9.37 6.64 4.79
N PRO A 249 8.83 5.50 4.30
CA PRO A 249 8.94 5.14 2.88
C PRO A 249 8.25 6.15 1.96
N MET A 250 7.20 6.81 2.47
CA MET A 250 6.43 7.83 1.77
C MET A 250 6.99 9.25 1.95
N ARG A 251 8.14 9.40 2.63
CA ARG A 251 8.86 10.67 2.83
C ARG A 251 7.99 11.79 3.38
N LEU A 252 7.08 11.44 4.29
CA LEU A 252 6.17 12.40 4.91
C LEU A 252 6.88 13.15 6.04
N PRO A 253 6.58 14.44 6.25
CA PRO A 253 7.08 15.17 7.41
C PRO A 253 6.39 14.65 8.68
N THR A 254 7.06 13.75 9.39
CA THR A 254 6.50 13.00 10.53
C THR A 254 6.32 13.87 11.77
N ARG A 255 7.06 14.97 11.88
CA ARG A 255 6.93 15.97 12.95
C ARG A 255 5.86 17.03 12.69
N SER A 256 5.21 17.00 11.51
CA SER A 256 4.20 17.98 11.10
C SER A 256 2.76 17.50 11.35
N HIS A 257 1.79 18.37 11.08
CA HIS A 257 0.36 18.17 11.32
C HIS A 257 -0.28 17.11 10.38
N LYS A 258 -1.49 16.65 10.74
CA LYS A 258 -2.25 15.58 10.05
C LYS A 258 -2.43 15.81 8.54
N ARG A 259 -2.66 17.06 8.09
CA ARG A 259 -2.84 17.39 6.65
C ARG A 259 -1.60 17.01 5.82
N ALA A 260 -0.41 17.16 6.38
CA ALA A 260 0.84 16.78 5.71
C ALA A 260 1.04 15.25 5.65
N LYS A 261 0.14 14.47 6.27
CA LYS A 261 0.20 13.00 6.41
C LYS A 261 -1.00 12.29 5.79
N PHE A 262 -1.74 12.94 4.88
CA PHE A 262 -2.89 12.34 4.17
C PHE A 262 -2.56 10.98 3.51
N THR A 263 -1.32 10.81 3.06
CA THR A 263 -0.86 9.60 2.37
C THR A 263 -0.02 8.70 3.27
N CYS A 264 -0.16 8.84 4.60
CA CYS A 264 0.48 7.95 5.55
C CYS A 264 -0.10 6.54 5.43
N THR A 265 0.77 5.56 5.18
CA THR A 265 0.41 4.14 5.08
C THR A 265 0.31 3.44 6.43
N GLN A 266 0.48 4.15 7.54
CA GLN A 266 0.36 3.60 8.90
C GLN A 266 1.29 2.38 9.11
N CYS A 267 2.47 2.41 8.48
CA CYS A 267 3.51 1.38 8.57
C CYS A 267 4.35 1.47 9.86
N LEU A 268 4.24 2.57 10.59
CA LEU A 268 4.89 2.83 11.88
C LEU A 268 6.43 2.77 11.89
N GLN A 269 7.09 2.75 10.73
CA GLN A 269 8.56 2.81 10.67
C GLN A 269 9.14 4.08 11.29
N CYS A 270 8.42 5.20 11.18
CA CYS A 270 8.81 6.44 11.83
C CYS A 270 8.73 6.38 13.36
N VAL A 271 7.72 5.70 13.91
CA VAL A 271 7.59 5.46 15.36
C VAL A 271 8.75 4.57 15.84
N SER A 272 9.01 3.49 15.12
CA SER A 272 10.14 2.59 15.35
C SER A 272 11.49 3.31 15.34
N ALA A 273 11.75 4.12 14.30
CA ALA A 273 12.97 4.90 14.20
C ALA A 273 13.10 5.94 15.33
N CYS A 274 12.00 6.58 15.73
CA CYS A 274 12.01 7.52 16.84
C CYS A 274 12.28 6.82 18.17
N ARG A 275 11.74 5.62 18.38
CA ARG A 275 12.00 4.80 19.56
C ARG A 275 13.48 4.42 19.66
N GLU A 276 14.09 4.01 18.55
CA GLU A 276 15.53 3.68 18.53
C GLU A 276 16.41 4.89 18.87
N VAL A 277 16.10 6.07 18.31
CA VAL A 277 16.86 7.29 18.63
C VAL A 277 16.65 7.75 20.07
N GLN A 278 15.48 7.48 20.66
CA GLN A 278 15.12 7.88 22.02
C GLN A 278 15.27 6.74 23.03
N LYS A 279 16.03 5.68 22.71
CA LYS A 279 16.17 4.50 23.58
C LYS A 279 16.74 4.81 24.97
N ASP A 280 17.58 5.86 25.04
CA ASP A 280 18.24 6.30 26.27
C ASP A 280 17.43 7.40 27.00
N ASN A 281 16.29 7.82 26.44
CA ASN A 281 15.38 8.77 27.07
C ASN A 281 14.38 8.04 27.97
N PRO A 282 14.30 8.34 29.29
CA PRO A 282 13.40 7.65 30.21
C PRO A 282 11.91 7.79 29.84
N GLU A 283 11.54 8.88 29.16
CA GLU A 283 10.17 9.12 28.69
C GLU A 283 9.88 8.48 27.31
N GLY A 284 10.88 7.85 26.68
CA GLY A 284 10.73 7.08 25.44
C GLY A 284 10.47 7.92 24.18
N SER A 285 9.88 7.28 23.17
CA SER A 285 9.60 7.87 21.86
C SER A 285 8.68 9.10 21.95
N LEU A 286 8.79 10.02 20.99
CA LEU A 286 7.91 11.18 20.84
C LEU A 286 6.86 10.98 19.72
N LEU A 287 6.95 9.87 18.98
CA LEU A 287 5.99 9.52 17.95
C LEU A 287 5.12 8.37 18.44
N HIS A 288 3.80 8.58 18.44
CA HIS A 288 2.83 7.62 18.94
C HIS A 288 1.78 7.31 17.87
N TRP A 289 1.18 6.12 17.94
CA TRP A 289 0.07 5.74 17.07
C TRP A 289 -1.22 5.72 17.86
N GLU A 290 -1.88 6.86 17.88
CA GLU A 290 -3.00 7.14 18.77
C GLU A 290 -4.21 7.68 17.98
N PRO A 291 -5.44 7.55 18.52
CA PRO A 291 -6.60 8.24 17.97
C PRO A 291 -6.32 9.74 17.83
N GLY A 292 -6.67 10.32 16.68
CA GLY A 292 -6.56 11.76 16.49
C GLY A 292 -7.42 12.51 17.50
N GLN A 293 -6.88 13.59 18.08
CA GLN A 293 -7.70 14.55 18.81
C GLN A 293 -8.37 15.50 17.81
N PRO A 294 -9.70 15.64 17.83
CA PRO A 294 -10.39 16.57 16.95
C PRO A 294 -10.02 18.01 17.35
N ASN A 295 -9.15 18.64 16.58
CA ASN A 295 -8.85 20.08 16.66
C ASN A 295 -9.24 20.76 15.32
N ARG A 296 -9.38 22.09 15.29
CA ARG A 296 -9.76 22.91 14.10
C ARG A 296 -9.03 22.55 12.80
N GLN A 297 -7.84 21.97 12.88
CA GLN A 297 -7.01 21.56 11.73
C GLN A 297 -7.24 20.11 11.24
N THR A 298 -8.09 19.33 11.92
CA THR A 298 -8.31 17.90 11.63
C THR A 298 -9.58 17.60 10.82
N VAL A 299 -10.46 18.59 10.63
CA VAL A 299 -11.69 18.48 9.83
C VAL A 299 -11.46 19.19 8.51
N LEU A 300 -11.40 18.43 7.42
CA LEU A 300 -11.29 18.93 6.06
C LEU A 300 -12.67 19.26 5.50
N ILE A 301 -13.23 20.38 5.94
CA ILE A 301 -14.13 21.21 5.13
C ILE A 301 -13.63 22.64 5.33
N PRO A 302 -13.29 23.39 4.27
CA PRO A 302 -12.94 24.80 4.43
C PRO A 302 -14.19 25.55 4.90
N VAL A 303 -14.22 25.92 6.18
CA VAL A 303 -15.13 27.00 6.59
C VAL A 303 -14.46 28.28 6.11
N HIS A 304 -15.00 28.86 5.04
CA HIS A 304 -14.67 30.22 4.64
C HIS A 304 -14.84 31.11 5.88
N GLN A 305 -13.76 31.70 6.38
CA GLN A 305 -13.88 32.82 7.29
C GLN A 305 -14.33 34.00 6.44
N LEU A 306 -15.60 34.37 6.54
CA LEU A 306 -16.05 35.69 6.06
C LEU A 306 -15.32 36.72 6.93
N ASP A 307 -14.58 37.59 6.25
CA ASP A 307 -13.75 38.63 6.85
C ASP A 307 -14.51 39.43 7.91
N THR A 308 -14.06 39.36 9.17
CA THR A 308 -14.39 40.41 10.14
C THR A 308 -13.41 41.55 9.94
N ALA A 309 -13.95 42.67 9.47
CA ALA A 309 -13.35 43.96 9.12
C ALA A 309 -12.28 44.50 10.12
N PRO A 310 -11.42 45.44 9.68
CA PRO A 310 -10.30 45.92 10.48
C PRO A 310 -10.78 46.76 11.67
N ARG A 311 -10.24 46.47 12.85
CA ARG A 311 -10.39 47.29 14.04
C ARG A 311 -9.63 48.60 13.81
N LYS A 312 -10.35 49.68 13.47
CA LYS A 312 -9.83 51.05 13.50
C LYS A 312 -9.25 51.31 14.89
N GLY A 313 -7.97 51.69 14.93
CA GLY A 313 -7.35 52.24 16.13
C GLY A 313 -8.12 53.47 16.57
N ARG A 314 -8.51 53.48 17.84
CA ARG A 314 -8.96 54.70 18.52
C ARG A 314 -7.71 55.46 18.98
N THR A 315 -7.74 56.74 18.67
CA THR A 315 -7.00 57.88 19.25
C THR A 315 -6.46 57.67 20.65
#